data_AF-A0A7C2I9T4-F1
#
_entry.id   AF-A0A7C2I9T4-F1
#
_cell.length_a   1.000
_cell.length_b   1.000
_cell.length_c   1.000
_cell.angle_alpha   90.00
_cell.angle_beta   90.00
_cell.angle_gamma   90.00
#
_symmetry.space_group_name_H-M   'P 1'
#
loop_
_entity.id
_entity.type
_entity.pdbx_description
1 polymer ?
#
loop_
_entity_poly.entity_id
_entity_poly.type
_entity_poly.pdbx_seq_one_letter_code
_entity_poly.pdbx_strand_id
1 'polypeptide(L)'
;MNETAQTQIPRRGFLKLATAVPVVGALAALASPLLRMLKPNVARFDLLRPTAQDTARGDVIIAARLSELRQPWDFKYFVFTQRYPQYTPQGFKAANVPGVVVRLPYKIRLPLEWAQTIGKEPRVRESDIIVFSRICPHLGCIYNYVPNYREITAGYGGYVPPPQRQHALMGCPCHLSIYDPADRDVPGRVLSGPAPRPPRTFLFEIRDTDIVVTDVEPGGIA
;
A
#
# COMPACT_ATOMS: atom_id res chain seq x y z
N MET A 1 40.85 36.13 -24.19
CA MET A 1 39.55 35.54 -24.59
C MET A 1 39.84 34.10 -24.99
N ASN A 2 39.17 33.16 -24.33
CA ASN A 2 39.52 31.73 -24.28
C ASN A 2 39.42 31.03 -25.64
N GLU A 3 40.52 30.43 -26.09
CA GLU A 3 40.51 29.42 -27.15
C GLU A 3 39.90 28.12 -26.60
N THR A 4 38.77 27.71 -27.18
CA THR A 4 38.19 26.39 -27.03
C THR A 4 39.10 25.34 -27.68
N ALA A 5 39.87 24.63 -26.86
CA ALA A 5 40.68 23.50 -27.28
C ALA A 5 39.81 22.40 -27.93
N GLN A 6 39.96 22.21 -29.23
CA GLN A 6 39.36 21.10 -29.97
C GLN A 6 40.03 19.78 -29.54
N THR A 7 39.34 19.00 -28.72
CA THR A 7 39.81 17.68 -28.26
C THR A 7 39.71 16.69 -29.44
N GLN A 8 40.81 16.45 -30.15
CA GLN A 8 40.84 15.44 -31.21
C GLN A 8 40.80 14.03 -30.59
N ILE A 9 39.80 13.23 -30.97
CA ILE A 9 39.67 11.85 -30.52
C ILE A 9 40.81 11.02 -31.17
N PRO A 10 41.65 10.31 -30.38
CA PRO A 10 42.70 9.47 -30.95
C PRO A 10 42.11 8.38 -31.85
N ARG A 11 42.73 8.09 -33.00
CA ARG A 11 42.24 7.11 -34.00
C ARG A 11 41.85 5.76 -33.40
N ARG A 12 42.62 5.27 -32.43
CA ARG A 12 42.33 4.02 -31.70
C ARG A 12 41.08 4.14 -30.82
N GLY A 13 40.84 5.31 -30.24
CA GLY A 13 39.60 5.62 -29.51
C GLY A 13 38.40 5.64 -30.44
N PHE A 14 38.53 6.25 -31.62
CA PHE A 14 37.49 6.23 -32.65
C PHE A 14 37.14 4.81 -33.10
N LEU A 15 38.14 3.97 -33.41
CA LEU A 15 37.90 2.57 -33.82
C LEU A 15 37.25 1.72 -32.72
N LYS A 16 37.64 1.92 -31.46
CA LYS A 16 36.99 1.26 -30.31
C LYS A 16 35.53 1.69 -30.18
N LEU A 17 35.23 2.98 -30.36
CA LEU A 17 33.86 3.49 -30.29
C LEU A 17 33.02 2.94 -31.46
N ALA A 18 33.56 2.98 -32.67
CA ALA A 18 32.89 2.52 -33.89
C ALA A 18 32.55 1.02 -33.85
N THR A 19 33.32 0.22 -33.11
CA THR A 19 33.06 -1.22 -32.92
C THR A 19 32.21 -1.51 -31.70
N ALA A 20 32.39 -0.80 -30.59
CA ALA A 20 31.61 -1.01 -29.37
C ALA A 20 30.15 -0.57 -29.51
N VAL A 21 29.87 0.55 -30.18
CA VAL A 21 28.51 1.10 -30.29
C VAL A 21 27.54 0.12 -30.98
N PRO A 22 27.85 -0.48 -32.15
CA PRO A 22 26.98 -1.48 -32.77
C PRO A 22 26.77 -2.72 -31.89
N VAL A 23 27.80 -3.19 -31.20
CA VAL A 23 27.72 -4.38 -30.33
C VAL A 23 26.80 -4.11 -29.13
N VAL A 24 26.98 -2.97 -28.45
CA VAL A 24 26.11 -2.56 -27.34
C VAL A 24 24.68 -2.36 -27.83
N GLY A 25 24.49 -1.75 -29.00
CA GLY A 25 23.18 -1.59 -29.62
C GLY A 25 22.48 -2.92 -29.90
N ALA A 26 23.21 -3.91 -30.44
CA ALA A 26 22.69 -5.25 -30.70
C ALA A 26 22.31 -5.98 -29.40
N LEU A 27 23.15 -5.90 -28.37
CA LEU A 27 22.87 -6.47 -27.06
C LEU A 27 21.62 -5.83 -26.42
N ALA A 28 21.49 -4.50 -26.48
CA ALA A 28 20.29 -3.81 -25.98
C ALA A 28 19.03 -4.22 -26.77
N ALA A 29 19.14 -4.35 -28.09
CA ALA A 29 18.05 -4.78 -28.95
C ALA A 29 17.60 -6.23 -28.65
N LEU A 30 18.52 -7.12 -28.29
CA LEU A 30 18.24 -8.50 -27.89
C LEU A 30 17.70 -8.62 -26.45
N ALA A 31 18.21 -7.81 -25.52
CA ALA A 31 17.75 -7.80 -24.14
C ALA A 31 16.30 -7.30 -24.02
N SER A 32 15.92 -6.31 -24.83
CA SER A 32 14.58 -5.70 -24.82
C SER A 32 13.41 -6.69 -24.98
N PRO A 33 13.36 -7.62 -25.96
CA PRO A 33 12.30 -8.63 -26.04
C PRO A 33 12.36 -9.66 -24.91
N LEU A 34 13.55 -10.07 -24.45
CA LEU A 34 13.68 -11.03 -23.33
C LEU A 34 13.12 -10.45 -22.03
N LEU A 35 13.43 -9.19 -21.74
CA LEU A 35 12.93 -8.50 -20.54
C LEU A 35 11.41 -8.24 -20.64
N ARG A 36 10.87 -8.09 -21.86
CA ARG A 36 9.43 -8.03 -22.10
C ARG A 36 8.72 -9.38 -21.93
N MET A 37 9.42 -10.52 -21.98
CA MET A 37 8.81 -11.79 -21.56
C MET A 37 8.49 -11.80 -20.05
N LEU A 38 9.27 -11.07 -19.25
CA LEU A 38 9.04 -10.95 -17.80
C LEU A 38 7.97 -9.89 -17.47
N LYS A 39 7.84 -8.85 -18.30
CA LYS A 39 6.85 -7.78 -18.14
C LYS A 39 6.35 -7.31 -19.52
N PRO A 40 5.30 -7.92 -20.09
CA PRO A 40 4.91 -7.69 -21.49
C PRO A 40 4.26 -6.34 -21.77
N ASN A 41 3.80 -5.61 -20.74
CA ASN A 41 3.12 -4.32 -20.91
C ASN A 41 4.06 -3.13 -21.14
N VAL A 42 5.39 -3.31 -21.02
CA VAL A 42 6.34 -2.20 -21.21
C VAL A 42 6.65 -1.94 -22.68
N ALA A 43 6.77 -0.66 -23.03
CA ALA A 43 7.24 -0.25 -24.35
C ALA A 43 8.70 -0.69 -24.58
N ARG A 44 9.13 -0.70 -25.84
CA ARG A 44 10.54 -0.99 -26.19
C ARG A 44 11.46 -0.05 -25.41
N PHE A 45 12.39 -0.64 -24.67
CA PHE A 45 13.38 0.06 -23.83
C PHE A 45 12.81 0.78 -22.58
N ASP A 46 11.53 0.61 -22.23
CA ASP A 46 10.89 1.27 -21.09
C ASP A 46 10.64 0.32 -19.90
N LEU A 47 11.70 -0.32 -19.41
CA LEU A 47 11.61 -1.41 -18.42
C LEU A 47 11.28 -0.96 -16.99
N LEU A 48 11.53 0.32 -16.69
CA LEU A 48 11.51 0.83 -15.31
C LEU A 48 10.18 1.48 -14.92
N ARG A 49 9.30 1.79 -15.88
CA ARG A 49 8.03 2.46 -15.60
C ARG A 49 6.92 1.44 -15.35
N PRO A 50 6.15 1.55 -14.25
CA PRO A 50 4.85 0.91 -14.15
C PRO A 50 3.96 1.41 -15.29
N THR A 51 3.27 0.52 -16.00
CA THR A 51 2.30 0.97 -16.99
C THR A 51 0.95 1.19 -16.33
N ALA A 52 0.12 2.09 -16.87
CA ALA A 52 -1.25 2.30 -16.38
C ALA A 52 -2.11 1.03 -16.44
N GLN A 53 -1.69 0.04 -17.24
CA GLN A 53 -2.31 -1.28 -17.33
C GLN A 53 -1.90 -2.22 -16.20
N ASP A 54 -0.89 -1.89 -15.40
CA ASP A 54 -0.41 -2.68 -14.27
C ASP A 54 -1.01 -2.21 -12.92
N THR A 55 -1.80 -1.13 -12.91
CA THR A 55 -2.38 -0.59 -11.68
C THR A 55 -3.59 -1.41 -11.25
N ALA A 56 -3.56 -1.91 -10.01
CA ALA A 56 -4.67 -2.62 -9.42
C ALA A 56 -5.91 -1.71 -9.30
N ARG A 57 -7.09 -2.27 -9.58
CA ARG A 57 -8.37 -1.53 -9.50
C ARG A 57 -9.26 -2.12 -8.43
N GLY A 58 -9.81 -1.28 -7.58
CA GLY A 58 -10.74 -1.65 -6.54
C GLY A 58 -12.20 -1.52 -6.96
N ASP A 59 -13.05 -2.45 -6.51
CA ASP A 59 -14.50 -2.29 -6.63
C ASP A 59 -15.00 -1.30 -5.57
N VAL A 60 -15.82 -0.31 -5.97
CA VAL A 60 -16.39 0.67 -5.03
C VAL A 60 -17.47 -0.01 -4.20
N ILE A 61 -17.33 0.03 -2.87
CA ILE A 61 -18.26 -0.64 -1.94
C ILE A 61 -18.65 0.25 -0.77
N ILE A 62 -19.81 -0.03 -0.19
CA ILE A 62 -20.22 0.54 1.09
C ILE A 62 -19.62 -0.32 2.20
N ALA A 63 -18.64 0.21 2.93
CA ALA A 63 -17.94 -0.52 3.98
C ALA A 63 -18.74 -0.53 5.30
N ALA A 64 -19.39 0.58 5.62
CA ALA A 64 -20.22 0.74 6.82
C ALA A 64 -21.19 1.92 6.65
N ARG A 65 -22.23 1.95 7.48
CA ARG A 65 -23.09 3.13 7.68
C ARG A 65 -22.64 3.88 8.92
N LEU A 66 -22.80 5.20 8.93
CA LEU A 66 -22.51 6.03 10.10
C LEU A 66 -23.33 5.61 11.34
N SER A 67 -24.54 5.07 11.13
CA SER A 67 -25.39 4.54 12.21
C SER A 67 -24.85 3.28 12.88
N GLU A 68 -23.94 2.56 12.22
CA GLU A 68 -23.25 1.38 12.77
C GLU A 68 -22.02 1.76 13.60
N LEU A 69 -21.60 3.03 13.56
CA LEU A 69 -20.39 3.56 14.18
C LEU A 69 -20.72 4.82 15.00
N ARG A 70 -21.58 4.66 16.01
CA ARG A 70 -22.15 5.76 16.78
C ARG A 70 -21.24 6.19 17.93
N GLN A 71 -20.59 5.24 18.58
CA GLN A 71 -19.76 5.47 19.74
C GLN A 71 -18.27 5.39 19.35
N PRO A 72 -17.39 6.09 20.09
CA PRO A 72 -15.96 5.86 20.00
C PRO A 72 -15.66 4.37 20.18
N TRP A 73 -14.77 3.84 19.35
CA TRP A 73 -14.35 2.44 19.29
C TRP A 73 -15.37 1.46 18.71
N ASP A 74 -16.50 1.94 18.20
CA ASP A 74 -17.32 1.13 17.32
C ASP A 74 -16.53 0.76 16.07
N PHE A 75 -16.75 -0.46 15.58
CA PHE A 75 -16.09 -0.97 14.38
C PHE A 75 -17.01 -1.82 13.53
N LYS A 76 -16.69 -1.94 12.25
CA LYS A 76 -17.36 -2.86 11.33
C LYS A 76 -16.37 -3.49 10.37
N TYR A 77 -16.46 -4.81 10.23
CA TYR A 77 -15.72 -5.55 9.23
C TYR A 77 -16.41 -5.53 7.88
N PHE A 78 -15.62 -5.53 6.83
CA PHE A 78 -16.07 -5.64 5.44
C PHE A 78 -15.02 -6.38 4.61
N VAL A 79 -15.37 -6.72 3.38
CA VAL A 79 -14.45 -7.32 2.40
C VAL A 79 -14.44 -6.45 1.16
N PHE A 80 -13.25 -6.06 0.72
CA PHE A 80 -13.00 -5.30 -0.49
C PHE A 80 -12.42 -6.20 -1.57
N THR A 81 -12.91 -6.09 -2.80
CA THR A 81 -12.35 -6.86 -3.91
C THR A 81 -11.43 -5.96 -4.74
N GLN A 82 -10.16 -6.36 -4.80
CA GLN A 82 -9.14 -5.70 -5.62
C GLN A 82 -8.79 -6.59 -6.81
N ARG A 83 -8.79 -6.01 -8.01
CA ARG A 83 -8.48 -6.70 -9.26
C ARG A 83 -7.07 -6.33 -9.71
N TYR A 84 -6.22 -7.34 -9.77
CA TYR A 84 -4.86 -7.23 -10.27
C TYR A 84 -4.81 -7.66 -11.73
N PRO A 85 -4.25 -6.86 -12.63
CA PRO A 85 -3.97 -7.30 -13.99
C PRO A 85 -3.00 -8.49 -13.94
N GLN A 86 -3.33 -9.54 -14.70
CA GLN A 86 -2.51 -10.74 -14.82
C GLN A 86 -2.20 -11.01 -16.28
N TYR A 87 -0.99 -11.50 -16.54
CA TYR A 87 -0.54 -11.91 -17.87
C TYR A 87 -1.03 -13.32 -18.22
N THR A 88 -2.29 -13.61 -17.93
CA THR A 88 -2.97 -14.86 -18.26
C THR A 88 -4.16 -14.57 -19.19
N PRO A 89 -4.73 -15.57 -19.90
CA PRO A 89 -5.90 -15.35 -20.75
C PRO A 89 -7.10 -14.71 -20.05
N GLN A 90 -7.20 -14.86 -18.72
CA GLN A 90 -8.25 -14.26 -17.89
C GLN A 90 -8.04 -12.75 -17.67
N GLY A 91 -6.84 -12.23 -17.90
CA GLY A 91 -6.49 -10.81 -17.82
C GLY A 91 -6.46 -10.19 -16.42
N PHE A 92 -7.19 -10.75 -15.46
CA PHE A 92 -7.26 -10.26 -14.09
C PHE A 92 -7.34 -11.39 -13.06
N LYS A 93 -6.78 -11.14 -11.88
CA LYS A 93 -7.01 -11.93 -10.66
C LYS A 93 -7.59 -11.04 -9.58
N ALA A 94 -8.76 -11.41 -9.10
CA ALA A 94 -9.38 -10.76 -7.96
C ALA A 94 -8.77 -11.31 -6.66
N ALA A 95 -8.50 -10.41 -5.72
CA ALA A 95 -8.14 -10.72 -4.35
C ALA A 95 -9.12 -10.03 -3.40
N ASN A 96 -9.52 -10.75 -2.37
CA ASN A 96 -10.35 -10.21 -1.31
C ASN A 96 -9.46 -9.66 -0.20
N VAL A 97 -9.59 -8.37 0.06
CA VAL A 97 -8.87 -7.64 1.10
C VAL A 97 -9.84 -7.43 2.26
N PRO A 98 -9.68 -8.17 3.38
CA PRO A 98 -10.50 -7.94 4.56
C PRO A 98 -10.19 -6.56 5.15
N GLY A 99 -11.22 -5.80 5.48
CA GLY A 99 -11.11 -4.46 6.01
C GLY A 99 -11.81 -4.29 7.36
N VAL A 100 -11.44 -3.24 8.08
CA VAL A 100 -12.12 -2.77 9.27
C VAL A 100 -12.28 -1.25 9.21
N VAL A 101 -13.51 -0.79 9.41
CA VAL A 101 -13.81 0.62 9.68
C VAL A 101 -13.87 0.79 11.19
N VAL A 102 -13.21 1.82 11.73
CA VAL A 102 -13.17 2.12 13.16
C VAL A 102 -13.55 3.58 13.39
N ARG A 103 -14.45 3.83 14.35
CA ARG A 103 -14.69 5.17 14.90
C ARG A 103 -13.67 5.43 16.01
N LEU A 104 -12.91 6.50 15.88
CA LEU A 104 -11.95 6.99 16.85
C LEU A 104 -12.63 8.01 17.79
N PRO A 105 -12.12 8.19 19.02
CA PRO A 105 -12.63 9.19 19.97
C PRO A 105 -12.32 10.63 19.58
N TYR A 106 -11.43 10.85 18.60
CA TYR A 106 -11.04 12.17 18.11
C TYR A 106 -10.63 12.09 16.65
N LYS A 107 -10.66 13.24 15.99
CA LYS A 107 -10.17 13.36 14.62
C LYS A 107 -8.64 13.25 14.57
N ILE A 108 -8.16 12.55 13.54
CA ILE A 108 -6.74 12.42 13.22
C ILE A 108 -6.53 12.80 11.76
N ARG A 109 -5.29 13.17 11.43
CA ARG A 109 -4.86 13.26 10.04
C ARG A 109 -4.75 11.84 9.47
N LEU A 110 -5.43 11.60 8.35
CA LEU A 110 -5.46 10.29 7.71
C LEU A 110 -4.17 10.08 6.89
N PRO A 111 -3.53 8.89 6.95
CA PRO A 111 -2.29 8.59 6.24
C PRO A 111 -2.57 8.19 4.78
N LEU A 112 -3.24 9.06 4.03
CA LEU A 112 -3.73 8.81 2.67
C LEU A 112 -2.87 9.46 1.59
N GLU A 113 -1.66 9.93 1.91
CA GLU A 113 -0.71 10.51 0.96
C GLU A 113 -0.37 9.53 -0.18
N TRP A 114 -0.43 8.22 0.08
CA TRP A 114 -0.22 7.19 -0.94
C TRP A 114 -1.23 7.25 -2.09
N ALA A 115 -2.42 7.85 -1.90
CA ALA A 115 -3.44 7.94 -2.95
C ALA A 115 -2.91 8.66 -4.20
N GLN A 116 -2.02 9.64 -4.02
CA GLN A 116 -1.39 10.36 -5.12
C GLN A 116 -0.53 9.46 -6.01
N THR A 117 0.06 8.40 -5.43
CA THR A 117 0.87 7.43 -6.18
C THR A 117 0.04 6.59 -7.16
N ILE A 118 -1.27 6.51 -6.95
CA ILE A 118 -2.22 5.85 -7.86
C ILE A 118 -3.07 6.86 -8.65
N GLY A 119 -2.68 8.14 -8.66
CA GLY A 119 -3.38 9.20 -9.39
C GLY A 119 -4.73 9.60 -8.79
N LYS A 120 -4.93 9.40 -7.48
CA LYS A 120 -6.15 9.76 -6.77
C LYS A 120 -5.87 10.82 -5.70
N GLU A 121 -6.86 11.68 -5.46
CA GLU A 121 -6.80 12.69 -4.41
C GLU A 121 -7.77 12.31 -3.26
N PRO A 122 -7.30 12.28 -2.00
CA PRO A 122 -8.17 12.05 -0.86
C PRO A 122 -9.22 13.15 -0.71
N ARG A 123 -10.50 12.74 -0.69
CA ARG A 123 -11.61 13.66 -0.40
C ARG A 123 -11.71 14.01 1.08
N VAL A 124 -11.16 13.16 1.95
CA VAL A 124 -11.10 13.35 3.39
C VAL A 124 -9.63 13.30 3.81
N ARG A 125 -9.17 14.35 4.49
CA ARG A 125 -7.79 14.46 5.01
C ARG A 125 -7.71 14.31 6.52
N GLU A 126 -8.78 14.65 7.21
CA GLU A 126 -8.91 14.55 8.65
C GLU A 126 -10.27 13.95 8.99
N SER A 127 -10.29 12.96 9.89
CA SER A 127 -11.51 12.24 10.25
C SER A 127 -11.36 11.56 11.60
N ASP A 128 -12.47 11.36 12.29
CA ASP A 128 -12.60 10.45 13.44
C ASP A 128 -13.00 9.04 12.98
N ILE A 129 -13.01 8.77 11.68
CA ILE A 129 -13.17 7.44 11.09
C ILE A 129 -11.87 7.10 10.38
N ILE A 130 -11.37 5.89 10.62
CA ILE A 130 -10.24 5.33 9.90
C ILE A 130 -10.57 3.93 9.39
N VAL A 131 -10.00 3.58 8.24
CA VAL A 131 -10.27 2.31 7.56
C VAL A 131 -8.95 1.61 7.27
N PHE A 132 -8.76 0.43 7.85
CA PHE A 132 -7.55 -0.37 7.69
C PHE A 132 -7.81 -1.69 6.97
N SER A 133 -6.84 -2.13 6.17
CA SER A 133 -6.72 -3.52 5.74
C SER A 133 -6.32 -4.37 6.92
N ARG A 134 -7.09 -5.43 7.16
CA ARG A 134 -6.82 -6.43 8.19
C ARG A 134 -5.69 -7.39 7.82
N ILE A 135 -5.04 -7.20 6.68
CA ILE A 135 -3.87 -7.99 6.29
C ILE A 135 -2.65 -7.46 7.05
N CYS A 136 -2.13 -8.30 7.95
CA CYS A 136 -0.98 -7.97 8.78
C CYS A 136 0.27 -7.73 7.90
N PRO A 137 0.97 -6.59 8.06
CA PRO A 137 2.15 -6.26 7.26
C PRO A 137 3.39 -7.08 7.59
N HIS A 138 3.34 -8.01 8.56
CA HIS A 138 4.41 -8.97 8.80
C HIS A 138 4.43 -10.04 7.71
N LEU A 139 3.45 -10.95 7.72
CA LEU A 139 3.38 -12.11 6.83
C LEU A 139 1.96 -12.39 6.28
N GLY A 140 1.03 -11.43 6.37
CA GLY A 140 -0.26 -11.51 5.68
C GLY A 140 -1.41 -12.18 6.41
N CYS A 141 -1.25 -12.55 7.67
CA CYS A 141 -2.37 -13.02 8.48
C CYS A 141 -3.47 -11.96 8.65
N ILE A 142 -4.70 -12.41 8.85
CA ILE A 142 -5.81 -11.51 9.19
C ILE A 142 -5.71 -11.18 10.69
N TYR A 143 -5.51 -9.91 11.02
CA TYR A 143 -5.55 -9.45 12.41
C TYR A 143 -6.96 -9.03 12.84
N ASN A 144 -7.19 -8.91 14.14
CA ASN A 144 -8.49 -8.55 14.70
C ASN A 144 -8.47 -7.16 15.31
N TYR A 145 -9.61 -6.47 15.25
CA TYR A 145 -9.91 -5.37 16.15
C TYR A 145 -10.29 -5.96 17.51
N VAL A 146 -9.73 -5.38 18.57
CA VAL A 146 -9.87 -5.85 19.94
C VAL A 146 -10.36 -4.67 20.80
N PRO A 147 -11.66 -4.59 21.09
CA PRO A 147 -12.26 -3.44 21.79
C PRO A 147 -11.70 -3.19 23.20
N ASN A 148 -11.23 -4.24 23.86
CA ASN A 148 -10.72 -4.19 25.23
C ASN A 148 -9.24 -4.55 25.27
N TYR A 149 -8.38 -3.61 25.66
CA TYR A 149 -6.93 -3.83 25.76
C TYR A 149 -6.54 -5.00 26.68
N ARG A 150 -7.38 -5.38 27.65
CA ARG A 150 -7.09 -6.52 28.54
C ARG A 150 -7.07 -7.84 27.77
N GLU A 151 -7.84 -7.95 26.69
CA GLU A 151 -7.81 -9.11 25.79
C GLU A 151 -6.50 -9.15 24.98
N ILE A 152 -5.91 -7.98 24.66
CA ILE A 152 -4.55 -7.92 24.11
C ILE A 152 -3.55 -8.52 25.10
N THR A 153 -3.60 -8.08 26.36
CA THR A 153 -2.69 -8.61 27.39
C THR A 153 -2.86 -10.12 27.57
N ALA A 154 -4.10 -10.61 27.62
CA ALA A 154 -4.36 -12.03 27.83
C ALA A 154 -4.04 -12.90 26.60
N GLY A 155 -4.34 -12.42 25.38
CA GLY A 155 -4.32 -13.23 24.16
C GLY A 155 -3.13 -13.00 23.24
N TYR A 156 -2.35 -11.92 23.44
CA TYR A 156 -1.31 -11.48 22.50
C TYR A 156 0.06 -11.33 23.19
N GLY A 157 0.49 -12.38 23.89
CA GLY A 157 1.85 -12.49 24.42
C GLY A 157 2.13 -11.69 25.69
N GLY A 158 1.10 -11.33 26.48
CA GLY A 158 1.30 -10.64 27.75
C GLY A 158 1.62 -9.16 27.63
N TYR A 159 1.52 -8.56 26.43
CA TYR A 159 1.81 -7.14 26.25
C TYR A 159 0.80 -6.28 27.06
N VAL A 160 1.33 -5.41 27.91
CA VAL A 160 0.54 -4.43 28.66
C VAL A 160 0.77 -3.06 28.03
N PRO A 161 -0.21 -2.48 27.34
CA PRO A 161 -0.08 -1.14 26.78
C PRO A 161 0.15 -0.11 27.90
N PRO A 162 0.95 0.95 27.63
CA PRO A 162 1.10 2.05 28.57
C PRO A 162 -0.26 2.72 28.83
N PRO A 163 -0.48 3.38 29.99
CA PRO A 163 -1.79 3.90 30.40
C PRO A 163 -2.51 4.74 29.33
N GLN A 164 -1.78 5.53 28.56
CA GLN A 164 -2.33 6.39 27.51
C GLN A 164 -2.86 5.62 26.29
N ARG A 165 -2.50 4.34 26.16
CA ARG A 165 -2.89 3.43 25.07
C ARG A 165 -3.75 2.26 25.55
N GLN A 166 -4.29 2.34 26.77
CA GLN A 166 -5.20 1.34 27.33
C GLN A 166 -6.64 1.55 26.81
N HIS A 167 -6.82 1.37 25.52
CA HIS A 167 -8.09 1.47 24.81
C HIS A 167 -8.21 0.35 23.77
N ALA A 168 -9.17 0.43 22.85
CA ALA A 168 -9.27 -0.56 21.79
C ALA A 168 -8.00 -0.57 20.90
N LEU A 169 -7.53 -1.75 20.55
CA LEU A 169 -6.30 -1.99 19.79
C LEU A 169 -6.58 -2.96 18.64
N MET A 170 -5.57 -3.21 17.82
CA MET A 170 -5.63 -4.26 16.80
C MET A 170 -4.53 -5.28 17.08
N GLY A 171 -4.86 -6.57 17.04
CA GLY A 171 -3.95 -7.66 17.40
C GLY A 171 -3.90 -8.74 16.31
N CYS A 172 -2.68 -9.07 15.86
CA CYS A 172 -2.42 -10.17 14.93
C CYS A 172 -2.10 -11.47 15.70
N PRO A 173 -2.92 -12.52 15.61
CA PRO A 173 -2.73 -13.72 16.41
C PRO A 173 -1.55 -14.59 15.96
N CYS A 174 -1.04 -14.40 14.74
CA CYS A 174 0.01 -15.27 14.20
C CYS A 174 1.39 -15.06 14.83
N HIS A 175 1.80 -13.79 14.98
CA HIS A 175 3.12 -13.44 15.50
C HIS A 175 3.04 -12.30 16.52
N LEU A 176 1.85 -12.09 17.08
CA LEU A 176 1.60 -11.20 18.22
C LEU A 176 1.94 -9.73 17.95
N SER A 177 1.83 -9.29 16.70
CA SER A 177 1.91 -7.87 16.36
C SER A 177 0.70 -7.13 16.88
N ILE A 178 0.92 -6.01 17.56
CA ILE A 178 -0.12 -5.18 18.15
C ILE A 178 -0.02 -3.77 17.58
N TYR A 179 -1.16 -3.19 17.23
CA TYR A 179 -1.24 -1.88 16.61
C TYR A 179 -2.20 -0.96 17.35
N ASP A 180 -1.86 0.31 17.39
CA ASP A 180 -2.70 1.37 17.91
C ASP A 180 -3.45 2.08 16.77
N PRO A 181 -4.77 1.87 16.63
CA PRO A 181 -5.55 2.52 15.58
C PRO A 181 -5.71 4.04 15.76
N ALA A 182 -5.48 4.57 16.97
CA ALA A 182 -5.77 5.96 17.33
C ALA A 182 -4.52 6.83 17.52
N ASP A 183 -3.32 6.29 17.33
CA ASP A 183 -2.09 7.06 17.43
C ASP A 183 -2.14 8.31 16.52
N ARG A 184 -1.94 9.48 17.11
CA ARG A 184 -2.14 10.78 16.45
C ARG A 184 -1.11 11.08 15.37
N ASP A 185 0.10 10.53 15.52
CA ASP A 185 1.22 10.81 14.63
C ASP A 185 1.36 9.74 13.55
N VAL A 186 1.13 8.47 13.94
CA VAL A 186 1.27 7.31 13.07
C VAL A 186 0.06 6.39 13.27
N PRO A 187 -1.07 6.67 12.60
CA PRO A 187 -2.27 5.84 12.73
C PRO A 187 -1.97 4.39 12.39
N GLY A 188 -2.33 3.47 13.29
CA GLY A 188 -1.96 2.05 13.18
C GLY A 188 -0.55 1.74 13.66
N ARG A 189 0.07 2.60 14.49
CA ARG A 189 1.44 2.41 15.02
C ARG A 189 1.63 1.01 15.57
N VAL A 190 2.73 0.37 15.18
CA VAL A 190 3.18 -0.89 15.77
C VAL A 190 3.63 -0.65 17.20
N LEU A 191 2.93 -1.24 18.16
CA LEU A 191 3.27 -1.17 19.59
C LEU A 191 4.20 -2.31 20.02
N SER A 192 4.04 -3.47 19.39
CA SER A 192 4.76 -4.70 19.72
C SER A 192 4.74 -5.68 18.54
N GLY A 193 5.63 -6.68 18.60
CA GLY A 193 5.75 -7.76 17.63
C GLY A 193 6.59 -7.41 16.39
N PRO A 194 6.72 -8.36 15.45
CA PRO A 194 7.68 -8.29 14.34
C PRO A 194 7.18 -7.52 13.11
N ALA A 195 6.04 -6.85 13.19
CA ALA A 195 5.49 -6.15 12.04
C ALA A 195 6.35 -4.91 11.72
N PRO A 196 6.83 -4.75 10.46
CA PRO A 196 7.79 -3.70 10.15
C PRO A 196 7.17 -2.31 9.96
N ARG A 197 5.83 -2.21 9.90
CA ARG A 197 5.10 -0.97 9.63
C ARG A 197 3.64 -1.04 10.11
N PRO A 198 2.93 0.10 10.15
CA PRO A 198 1.48 0.14 10.34
C PRO A 198 0.70 -0.66 9.28
N PRO A 199 -0.53 -1.11 9.58
CA PRO A 199 -1.43 -1.70 8.60
C PRO A 199 -1.74 -0.76 7.44
N ARG A 200 -2.04 -1.33 6.28
CA ARG A 200 -2.45 -0.54 5.11
C ARG A 200 -3.78 0.16 5.36
N THR A 201 -3.96 1.32 4.76
CA THR A 201 -5.24 2.05 4.84
C THR A 201 -6.05 1.94 3.56
N PHE A 202 -7.36 2.21 3.67
CA PHE A 202 -8.25 2.35 2.53
C PHE A 202 -8.53 3.82 2.25
N LEU A 203 -8.63 4.14 0.96
CA LEU A 203 -9.19 5.40 0.50
C LEU A 203 -10.71 5.32 0.60
N PHE A 204 -11.30 6.23 1.35
CA PHE A 204 -12.74 6.29 1.54
C PHE A 204 -13.27 7.72 1.45
N GLU A 205 -14.58 7.80 1.29
CA GLU A 205 -15.36 9.03 1.39
C GLU A 205 -16.66 8.76 2.12
N ILE A 206 -17.26 9.82 2.66
CA ILE A 206 -18.58 9.74 3.28
C ILE A 206 -19.58 10.27 2.24
N ARG A 207 -20.50 9.42 1.80
CA ARG A 207 -21.61 9.79 0.91
C ARG A 207 -22.90 9.68 1.69
N ASP A 208 -23.49 10.81 2.03
CA ASP A 208 -24.67 10.91 2.89
C ASP A 208 -24.48 10.22 4.25
N THR A 209 -24.94 8.97 4.36
CA THR A 209 -24.85 8.16 5.58
C THR A 209 -23.92 6.95 5.44
N ASP A 210 -23.36 6.74 4.25
CA ASP A 210 -22.52 5.60 3.91
C ASP A 210 -21.04 5.99 3.89
N ILE A 211 -20.21 5.11 4.48
CA ILE A 211 -18.76 5.14 4.36
C ILE A 211 -18.40 4.27 3.16
N VAL A 212 -17.99 4.93 2.08
CA VAL A 212 -17.73 4.29 0.79
C VAL A 212 -16.22 4.15 0.61
N VAL A 213 -15.76 2.91 0.45
CA VAL A 213 -14.37 2.57 0.19
C VAL A 213 -14.18 2.42 -1.31
N THR A 214 -13.09 3.01 -1.81
CA THR A 214 -12.80 3.11 -3.25
C THR A 214 -11.52 2.40 -3.64
N ASP A 215 -10.49 2.45 -2.79
CA ASP A 215 -9.18 1.86 -3.05
C ASP A 215 -8.52 1.43 -1.75
N VAL A 216 -7.50 0.59 -1.87
CA VAL A 216 -6.60 0.21 -0.77
C VAL A 216 -5.18 0.60 -1.13
N GLU A 217 -4.41 0.98 -0.11
CA GLU A 217 -3.00 1.30 -0.26
C GLU A 217 -2.26 0.19 -1.03
N PRO A 218 -1.43 0.53 -2.03
CA PRO A 218 -0.73 -0.46 -2.80
C PRO A 218 0.42 -1.12 -2.02
N GLY A 219 0.85 -2.29 -2.48
CA GLY A 219 2.11 -2.92 -2.10
C GLY A 219 1.99 -4.40 -1.74
N GLY A 220 3.14 -5.08 -1.59
CA GLY A 220 3.21 -6.51 -1.35
C GLY A 220 2.49 -6.96 -0.06
N ILE A 221 1.82 -8.11 -0.15
CA ILE A 221 0.88 -8.71 0.82
C ILE A 221 -0.51 -8.03 0.83
N ALA A 222 -1.06 -7.81 -0.36
CA ALA A 222 -2.48 -7.73 -0.71
C ALA A 222 -2.61 -8.29 -2.14
#